data_AF-D5GHD0-F1
#
_entry.id   AF-D5GHD0-F1
#
_cell.length_a   1.000
_cell.length_b   1.000
_cell.length_c   1.000
_cell.angle_alpha   90.00
_cell.angle_beta   90.00
_cell.angle_gamma   90.00
#
_symmetry.space_group_name_H-M   'P 1'
#
loop_
_entity.id
_entity.type
_entity.pdbx_description
1 polymer ?
#
loop_
_entity_poly.entity_id
_entity_poly.type
_entity_poly.pdbx_seq_one_letter_code
_entity_poly.pdbx_strand_id
1 'polypeptide(L)'
;MYNRDKSILYYSSTQQKDFIINLNIAHFTFNKHLTNGTYYLGKYLFTREPILTAKVKDISLLDLALMLEKDRKKYNKNKPLNSLSKSVLLVDINNNKTEIFFSIGKCIEYLRNKGLPANHTSLVKYINLGQVYHGYICKFV
;
A
#
# COMPACT_ATOMS: atom_id res chain seq x y z
N MET A 1 -19.45 0.63 -8.27
CA MET A 1 -18.09 0.08 -8.43
C MET A 1 -17.98 -0.45 -9.84
N TYR A 2 -17.18 0.21 -10.65
CA TYR A 2 -17.01 -0.08 -12.07
C TYR A 2 -15.61 -0.61 -12.35
N ASN A 3 -15.38 -1.16 -13.54
CA ASN A 3 -14.03 -1.30 -14.08
C ASN A 3 -13.43 0.07 -14.48
N ARG A 4 -12.15 0.10 -14.86
CA ARG A 4 -11.39 1.35 -15.08
C ARG A 4 -11.95 2.23 -16.20
N ASP A 5 -12.39 1.62 -17.29
CA ASP A 5 -12.95 2.29 -18.47
C ASP A 5 -14.44 2.60 -18.30
N LYS A 6 -15.03 2.25 -17.15
CA LYS A 6 -16.45 2.46 -16.79
C LYS A 6 -17.45 1.66 -17.63
N SER A 7 -17.01 0.70 -18.43
CA SER A 7 -17.88 -0.10 -19.30
C SER A 7 -18.71 -1.17 -18.57
N ILE A 8 -18.28 -1.58 -17.37
CA ILE A 8 -18.92 -2.64 -16.57
C ILE A 8 -19.20 -2.14 -15.16
N LEU A 9 -20.43 -2.31 -14.69
CA LEU A 9 -20.85 -2.11 -13.31
C LEU A 9 -20.84 -3.44 -12.55
N TYR A 10 -19.96 -3.58 -11.55
CA TYR A 10 -19.90 -4.78 -10.71
C TYR A 10 -20.86 -4.73 -9.52
N TYR A 11 -21.03 -3.57 -8.91
CA TYR A 11 -21.86 -3.40 -7.71
C TYR A 11 -22.26 -1.95 -7.50
N SER A 12 -23.50 -1.73 -7.10
CA SER A 12 -24.04 -0.43 -6.71
C SER A 12 -24.86 -0.57 -5.44
N SER A 13 -24.73 0.40 -4.54
CA SER A 13 -25.61 0.58 -3.40
C SER A 13 -25.76 2.08 -3.12
N THR A 14 -26.90 2.46 -2.55
CA THR A 14 -27.17 3.80 -2.02
C THR A 14 -26.49 4.05 -0.67
N GLN A 15 -26.04 3.00 0.02
CA GLN A 15 -25.42 3.08 1.34
C GLN A 15 -23.95 2.69 1.28
N GLN A 16 -23.08 3.58 1.76
CA GLN A 16 -21.65 3.31 1.85
C GLN A 16 -21.33 2.07 2.69
N LYS A 17 -22.09 1.82 3.77
CA LYS A 17 -21.88 0.68 4.67
C LYS A 17 -21.95 -0.67 3.95
N ASP A 18 -22.68 -0.77 2.84
CA ASP A 18 -22.86 -2.01 2.10
C ASP A 18 -21.55 -2.42 1.39
N PHE A 19 -20.76 -1.45 0.91
CA PHE A 19 -19.42 -1.73 0.38
C PHE A 19 -18.46 -2.21 1.49
N ILE A 20 -18.65 -1.72 2.71
CA ILE A 20 -17.78 -2.05 3.84
C ILE A 20 -18.11 -3.45 4.36
N ILE A 21 -19.39 -3.70 4.64
CA ILE A 21 -19.88 -4.94 5.25
C ILE A 21 -19.87 -6.07 4.22
N ASN A 22 -20.47 -5.87 3.05
CA ASN A 22 -20.69 -6.97 2.11
C ASN A 22 -19.45 -7.32 1.29
N LEU A 23 -18.61 -6.32 1.00
CA LEU A 23 -17.41 -6.52 0.18
C LEU A 23 -16.13 -6.48 1.00
N ASN A 24 -16.19 -6.33 2.33
CA ASN A 24 -15.04 -6.23 3.23
C ASN A 24 -14.03 -5.14 2.81
N ILE A 25 -14.53 -3.96 2.41
CA ILE A 25 -13.68 -2.82 2.00
C ILE A 25 -13.60 -1.85 3.17
N ALA A 26 -12.41 -1.71 3.77
CA ALA A 26 -12.20 -0.79 4.87
C ALA A 26 -12.66 0.65 4.55
N HIS A 27 -13.33 1.30 5.50
CA HIS A 27 -13.89 2.65 5.36
C HIS A 27 -12.89 3.67 4.79
N PHE A 28 -11.68 3.69 5.36
CA PHE A 28 -10.60 4.58 4.90
C PHE A 28 -10.23 4.34 3.43
N THR A 29 -10.10 3.07 3.03
CA THR A 29 -9.74 2.69 1.65
C THR A 29 -10.84 3.07 0.68
N PHE A 30 -12.11 2.80 1.02
CA PHE A 30 -13.25 3.19 0.21
C PHE A 30 -13.28 4.71 -0.02
N ASN A 31 -13.21 5.49 1.05
CA ASN A 31 -13.25 6.96 0.96
C ASN A 31 -12.07 7.53 0.19
N LYS A 32 -10.85 7.02 0.42
CA LYS A 32 -9.67 7.43 -0.33
C LYS A 32 -9.89 7.29 -1.85
N HIS A 33 -10.39 6.14 -2.29
CA HIS A 33 -10.57 5.86 -3.71
C HIS A 33 -11.76 6.59 -4.31
N LEU A 34 -12.85 6.73 -3.55
CA LEU A 34 -14.02 7.50 -3.97
C LEU A 34 -13.70 9.00 -4.13
N THR A 35 -13.06 9.61 -3.13
CA THR A 35 -12.76 11.05 -3.13
C THR A 35 -11.68 11.40 -4.17
N ASN A 36 -10.61 10.61 -4.26
CA ASN A 36 -9.49 10.92 -5.14
C ASN A 36 -9.73 10.45 -6.59
N GLY A 37 -10.83 9.75 -6.88
CA GLY A 37 -11.07 9.13 -8.19
C GLY A 37 -10.01 8.09 -8.58
N THR A 38 -9.34 7.50 -7.58
CA THR A 38 -8.26 6.52 -7.82
C THR A 38 -8.79 5.09 -7.79
N TYR A 39 -8.07 4.16 -8.40
CA TYR A 39 -8.55 2.80 -8.58
C TYR A 39 -8.22 1.90 -7.37
N TYR A 40 -9.26 1.34 -6.75
CA TYR A 40 -9.11 0.29 -5.76
C TYR A 40 -8.53 -0.98 -6.40
N LEU A 41 -7.49 -1.53 -5.78
CA LEU A 41 -6.70 -2.66 -6.29
C LEU A 41 -6.16 -2.43 -7.72
N GLY A 42 -6.03 -1.17 -8.15
CA GLY A 42 -5.63 -0.81 -9.51
C GLY A 42 -6.64 -1.18 -10.60
N LYS A 43 -7.86 -1.59 -10.24
CA LYS A 43 -8.86 -2.16 -11.17
C LYS A 43 -10.24 -1.53 -11.06
N TYR A 44 -10.66 -1.17 -9.85
CA TYR A 44 -12.04 -0.83 -9.56
C TYR A 44 -12.21 0.66 -9.29
N LEU A 45 -13.17 1.29 -9.94
CA LEU A 45 -13.53 2.69 -9.75
C LEU A 45 -14.78 2.82 -8.88
N PHE A 46 -14.71 3.64 -7.84
CA PHE A 46 -15.89 4.08 -7.09
C PHE A 46 -16.34 5.44 -7.62
N THR A 47 -17.65 5.62 -7.75
CA THR A 47 -18.29 6.88 -8.14
C THR A 47 -19.62 6.99 -7.43
N ARG A 48 -20.07 8.23 -7.20
CA ARG A 48 -21.41 8.55 -6.69
C ARG A 48 -22.43 8.66 -7.82
N GLU A 49 -21.97 8.98 -9.02
CA GLU A 49 -22.82 9.19 -10.18
C GLU A 49 -22.96 7.89 -11.00
N PRO A 50 -24.19 7.54 -11.42
CA PRO A 50 -24.43 6.40 -12.28
C PRO A 50 -23.90 6.64 -13.70
N ILE A 51 -23.42 5.58 -14.34
CA ILE A 51 -22.92 5.62 -15.71
C ILE A 51 -23.88 4.81 -16.58
N LEU A 52 -24.73 5.53 -17.32
CA LEU A 52 -25.87 4.93 -18.03
C LEU A 52 -25.46 3.98 -19.16
N THR A 53 -24.25 4.13 -19.68
CA THR A 53 -23.70 3.27 -20.74
C THR A 53 -23.04 1.99 -20.22
N ALA A 54 -22.89 1.85 -18.90
CA ALA A 54 -22.23 0.70 -18.31
C ALA A 54 -23.13 -0.54 -18.33
N LYS A 55 -22.57 -1.68 -18.74
CA LYS A 55 -23.26 -2.96 -18.66
C LYS A 55 -23.20 -3.48 -17.22
N VAL A 56 -24.35 -3.83 -16.65
CA VAL A 56 -24.40 -4.49 -15.35
C VAL A 56 -23.80 -5.88 -15.50
N LYS A 57 -22.80 -6.19 -14.67
CA LYS A 57 -22.24 -7.53 -14.60
C LYS A 57 -23.22 -8.42 -13.85
N ASP A 58 -23.70 -9.47 -14.50
CA ASP A 58 -24.42 -10.54 -13.82
C ASP A 58 -23.43 -11.34 -12.96
N ILE A 59 -23.38 -11.02 -11.67
CA ILE A 59 -22.53 -11.67 -10.67
C ILE A 59 -23.22 -11.58 -9.31
N SER A 60 -23.20 -12.69 -8.56
CA SER A 60 -23.72 -12.68 -7.20
C SER A 60 -22.82 -11.86 -6.27
N LEU A 61 -23.39 -11.35 -5.18
CA LEU A 61 -22.63 -10.61 -4.17
C LEU A 61 -21.49 -11.46 -3.57
N LEU A 62 -21.74 -12.76 -3.38
CA LEU A 62 -20.75 -13.71 -2.86
C LEU A 62 -19.60 -13.90 -3.85
N ASP A 63 -19.89 -14.14 -5.13
CA ASP A 63 -18.87 -14.32 -6.16
C ASP A 63 -18.03 -13.06 -6.34
N LEU A 64 -18.66 -11.88 -6.26
CA LEU A 64 -17.95 -10.61 -6.27
C LEU A 64 -17.01 -10.48 -5.07
N ALA A 65 -17.46 -10.80 -3.86
CA ALA A 65 -16.62 -10.77 -2.66
C ALA A 65 -15.43 -11.73 -2.77
N LEU A 66 -15.65 -12.96 -3.27
CA LEU A 66 -14.59 -13.93 -3.53
C LEU A 66 -13.61 -13.46 -4.62
N MET A 67 -14.11 -12.80 -5.66
CA MET A 67 -13.26 -12.20 -6.71
C MET A 67 -12.38 -11.08 -6.13
N LEU A 68 -12.95 -10.19 -5.31
CA LEU A 68 -12.20 -9.13 -4.64
C LEU A 68 -11.13 -9.68 -3.72
N GLU A 69 -11.41 -10.78 -3.00
CA GLU A 69 -10.45 -11.41 -2.11
C GLU A 69 -9.24 -11.98 -2.87
N LYS A 70 -9.48 -12.64 -4.00
CA LYS A 70 -8.40 -13.09 -4.90
C LYS A 70 -7.59 -11.91 -5.43
N ASP A 71 -8.25 -10.83 -5.81
CA ASP A 71 -7.60 -9.62 -6.30
C ASP A 71 -6.77 -8.91 -5.25
N ARG A 72 -7.18 -8.88 -3.97
CA ARG A 72 -6.38 -8.35 -2.86
C ARG A 72 -5.08 -9.11 -2.71
N LYS A 73 -5.14 -10.45 -2.72
CA LYS A 73 -3.93 -11.30 -2.62
C LYS A 73 -2.96 -11.01 -3.76
N LYS A 74 -3.46 -10.93 -5.00
CA LYS A 74 -2.64 -10.60 -6.18
C LYS A 74 -2.06 -9.18 -6.09
N TYR A 75 -2.89 -8.20 -5.72
CA TYR A 75 -2.47 -6.80 -5.60
C TYR A 75 -1.41 -6.63 -4.52
N ASN A 76 -1.59 -7.24 -3.35
CA ASN A 76 -0.64 -7.13 -2.24
C ASN A 76 0.69 -7.82 -2.56
N LYS A 77 0.68 -8.95 -3.29
CA LYS A 77 1.92 -9.61 -3.75
C LYS A 77 2.73 -8.73 -4.71
N ASN A 78 2.04 -7.99 -5.58
CA ASN A 78 2.65 -7.15 -6.61
C ASN A 78 2.69 -5.67 -6.24
N LYS A 79 2.31 -5.33 -5.00
CA LYS A 79 2.26 -3.94 -4.55
C LYS A 79 3.69 -3.41 -4.56
N PRO A 80 3.96 -2.25 -5.17
CA PRO A 80 5.28 -1.64 -5.04
C PRO A 80 5.56 -1.51 -3.54
N LEU A 81 6.66 -2.11 -3.09
CA LEU A 81 7.08 -2.08 -1.69
C LEU A 81 7.01 -0.61 -1.26
N ASN A 82 6.19 -0.33 -0.25
CA ASN A 82 6.23 0.98 0.38
C ASN A 82 7.67 1.20 0.86
N SER A 83 8.09 2.46 1.03
CA SER A 83 9.45 2.75 1.53
C SER A 83 9.80 1.94 2.78
N LEU A 84 8.80 1.65 3.62
CA LEU A 84 8.91 0.87 4.86
C LEU A 84 9.41 -0.57 4.65
N SER A 85 9.05 -1.22 3.54
CA SER A 85 9.45 -2.58 3.20
C SER A 85 10.68 -2.64 2.29
N LYS A 86 11.39 -1.52 2.09
CA LYS A 86 12.67 -1.54 1.38
C LYS A 86 13.76 -2.07 2.28
N SER A 87 14.60 -2.95 1.73
CA SER A 87 15.79 -3.44 2.40
C SER A 87 16.81 -2.30 2.55
N VAL A 88 17.49 -2.28 3.68
CA VAL A 88 18.51 -1.28 4.02
C VAL A 88 19.82 -2.00 4.30
N LEU A 89 20.87 -1.59 3.60
CA LEU A 89 22.24 -1.92 3.93
C LEU A 89 22.79 -0.85 4.87
N LEU A 90 23.27 -1.28 6.03
CA LEU A 90 23.95 -0.45 7.01
C LEU A 90 25.45 -0.74 6.97
N VAL A 91 26.28 0.29 6.80
CA VAL A 91 27.75 0.17 6.79
C VAL A 91 28.32 1.04 7.90
N ASP A 92 28.97 0.44 8.89
CA ASP A 92 29.66 1.15 9.97
C ASP A 92 30.92 1.83 9.43
N ILE A 93 31.06 3.15 9.65
CA ILE A 93 32.19 3.92 9.13
C ILE A 93 33.51 3.60 9.81
N ASN A 94 33.49 3.03 11.01
CA ASN A 94 34.70 2.83 11.82
C ASN A 94 35.40 1.51 11.50
N ASN A 95 34.63 0.47 11.20
CA ASN A 95 35.14 -0.89 11.00
C ASN A 95 34.70 -1.52 9.67
N ASN A 96 33.97 -0.79 8.82
CA ASN A 96 33.40 -1.27 7.55
C ASN A 96 32.51 -2.51 7.67
N LYS A 97 32.00 -2.82 8.87
CA LYS A 97 31.07 -3.92 9.05
C LYS A 97 29.74 -3.58 8.38
N THR A 98 29.26 -4.53 7.58
CA THR A 98 28.00 -4.41 6.85
C THR A 98 26.93 -5.28 7.48
N GLU A 99 25.74 -4.71 7.67
CA GLU A 99 24.56 -5.45 8.12
C GLU A 99 23.36 -5.14 7.20
N ILE A 100 22.65 -6.19 6.77
CA ILE A 100 21.50 -6.08 5.88
C ILE A 100 20.22 -6.25 6.70
N PHE A 101 19.28 -5.32 6.53
CA PHE A 101 17.96 -5.38 7.13
C PHE A 101 16.90 -5.45 6.03
N PHE A 102 16.00 -6.44 6.09
CA PHE A 102 14.94 -6.63 5.09
C PHE A 102 13.77 -5.62 5.19
N SER A 103 13.91 -4.58 6.00
CA SER A 103 12.99 -3.44 6.07
C SER A 103 13.63 -2.26 6.79
N ILE A 104 13.16 -1.05 6.49
CA ILE A 104 13.48 0.16 7.27
C ILE A 104 13.13 -0.04 8.75
N GLY A 105 11.97 -0.67 9.04
CA GLY A 105 11.52 -0.91 10.40
C GLY A 105 12.53 -1.73 11.22
N LYS A 106 13.07 -2.81 10.64
CA LYS A 106 14.09 -3.65 11.27
C LYS A 106 15.41 -2.90 11.48
N CYS A 107 15.82 -2.06 10.53
CA CYS A 107 17.01 -1.22 10.69
C CYS A 107 16.83 -0.21 11.84
N ILE A 108 15.65 0.41 11.96
CA ILE A 108 15.35 1.36 13.04
C ILE A 108 15.34 0.68 14.41
N GLU A 109 14.73 -0.50 14.50
CA GLU A 109 14.71 -1.32 15.71
C GLU A 109 16.14 -1.62 16.20
N TYR A 110 17.02 -2.02 15.27
CA TYR A 110 18.44 -2.25 15.56
C TYR A 110 19.15 -1.01 16.09
N LEU A 111 18.99 0.15 15.42
CA LEU A 111 19.63 1.39 15.83
C LEU A 111 19.14 1.86 17.22
N ARG A 112 17.84 1.72 17.49
CA ARG A 112 17.26 2.04 18.80
C ARG A 112 17.78 1.13 19.90
N ASN A 113 17.93 -0.16 19.63
CA ASN A 113 18.51 -1.12 20.57
C ASN A 113 19.99 -0.80 20.89
N LYS A 114 20.70 -0.10 20.01
CA LYS A 114 22.03 0.49 20.26
C LYS A 114 22.00 1.83 21.01
N GLY A 115 20.82 2.32 21.40
CA GLY A 115 20.66 3.61 22.08
C GLY A 115 20.63 4.82 21.13
N LEU A 116 20.54 4.61 19.81
CA LEU A 116 20.52 5.69 18.83
C LEU A 116 19.09 6.15 18.54
N PRO A 117 18.80 7.47 18.54
CA PRO A 117 17.46 7.98 18.27
C PRO A 117 17.11 7.88 16.78
N ALA A 118 16.66 6.70 16.36
CA ALA A 118 16.29 6.42 14.98
C ALA A 118 14.79 6.57 14.70
N ASN A 119 14.42 7.24 13.61
CA ASN A 119 13.06 7.30 13.10
C ASN A 119 13.01 7.20 11.57
N HIS A 120 11.84 6.88 11.04
CA HIS A 120 11.66 6.59 9.62
C HIS A 120 11.97 7.78 8.71
N THR A 121 11.45 8.95 9.05
CA THR A 121 11.62 10.17 8.24
C THR A 121 13.09 10.57 8.15
N SER A 122 13.79 10.56 9.29
CA SER A 122 15.22 10.85 9.34
C SER A 122 16.01 9.81 8.56
N LEU A 123 15.82 8.51 8.80
CA LEU A 123 16.63 7.50 8.13
C LEU A 123 16.46 7.55 6.59
N VAL A 124 15.23 7.69 6.09
CA VAL A 124 14.99 7.84 4.64
C VAL A 124 15.68 9.09 4.08
N LYS A 125 15.64 10.21 4.79
CA LYS A 125 16.32 11.44 4.38
C LYS A 125 17.83 11.21 4.22
N TYR A 126 18.46 10.58 5.19
CA TYR A 126 19.91 10.34 5.18
C TYR A 126 20.32 9.31 4.11
N ILE A 127 19.51 8.27 3.90
CA ILE A 127 19.72 7.32 2.79
C ILE A 127 19.70 8.05 1.45
N ASN A 128 18.69 8.91 1.21
CA ASN A 128 18.54 9.64 -0.04
C ASN A 128 19.66 10.66 -0.26
N LEU A 129 20.14 11.30 0.81
CA LEU A 129 21.24 12.26 0.76
C LEU A 129 22.63 11.59 0.71
N GLY A 130 22.71 10.26 0.89
CA GLY A 130 23.98 9.54 1.01
C GLY A 130 24.83 10.00 2.20
N GLN A 131 24.19 10.54 3.24
CA GLN A 131 24.87 11.11 4.40
C GLN A 131 25.04 10.09 5.52
N VAL A 132 26.04 10.33 6.37
CA VAL A 132 26.29 9.52 7.57
C VAL A 132 25.18 9.73 8.58
N TYR A 133 24.56 8.63 9.02
CA TYR A 133 23.51 8.59 10.02
C TYR A 133 24.00 7.84 11.27
N HIS A 134 24.26 8.57 12.35
CA HIS A 134 24.76 8.01 13.62
C HIS A 134 26.00 7.10 13.49
N GLY A 135 26.95 7.47 12.62
CA GLY A 135 28.15 6.66 12.37
C GLY A 135 27.97 5.56 11.32
N TYR A 136 26.85 5.54 10.59
CA TYR A 136 26.60 4.57 9.53
C TYR A 136 26.29 5.22 8.19
N ILE A 137 26.78 4.63 7.11
CA ILE A 137 26.29 4.91 5.76
C ILE A 137 25.14 3.94 5.48
N CYS A 138 23.96 4.49 5.17
CA CYS A 138 22.74 3.72 4.94
C CYS A 138 22.38 3.76 3.44
N LYS A 139 22.06 2.61 2.83
CA LYS A 139 21.66 2.52 1.41
C LYS A 139 20.44 1.63 1.22
N PHE A 140 19.57 1.99 0.29
CA PHE A 140 18.54 1.05 -0.18
C PHE A 140 19.18 -0.05 -1.04
N VAL A 141 18.66 -1.27 -0.89
CA VAL A 141 19.01 -2.44 -1.70
C VAL A 141 17.84 -2.77 -2.63
#